data_AF-A0A6G3WYX7-F1
#
_entry.id   AF-A0A6G3WYX7-F1
#
_cell.length_a   1.000
_cell.length_b   1.000
_cell.length_c   1.000
_cell.angle_alpha   90.00
_cell.angle_beta   90.00
_cell.angle_gamma   90.00
#
_symmetry.space_group_name_H-M   'P 1'
#
loop_
_entity.id
_entity.type
_entity.pdbx_description
1 polymer ?
#
loop_
_entity_poly.entity_id
_entity_poly.type
_entity_poly.pdbx_seq_one_letter_code
_entity_poly.pdbx_strand_id
1 'polypeptide(L)'
;LQADGDDPANWTLATGDALSEAELRELAFAWKASRAVKSNAILLAKDGASVGVGMGQVNRVDSAKLAVERAGEERARGAYAASDAFFPFPDGLEILTAAGVKAVAQPGGSVRDELVIEAAKKAGVTMYFTGTRHFFH
;
A
#
# COMPACT_ATOMS: atom_id res chain seq x y z
N LEU A 1 14.53 -13.14 -7.44
CA LEU A 1 15.04 -13.32 -6.05
C LEU A 1 14.00 -12.73 -5.12
N GLN A 2 13.58 -13.46 -4.09
CA GLN A 2 12.72 -12.93 -3.03
C GLN A 2 13.62 -12.09 -2.11
N ALA A 3 13.23 -10.85 -1.83
CA ALA A 3 13.92 -9.99 -0.89
C ALA A 3 13.35 -10.19 0.52
N ASP A 4 14.08 -9.81 1.57
CA ASP A 4 13.62 -9.99 2.95
C ASP A 4 12.26 -9.33 3.21
N GLY A 5 11.98 -8.19 2.55
CA GLY A 5 10.69 -7.51 2.59
C GLY A 5 9.55 -8.18 1.81
N ASP A 6 9.79 -9.31 1.13
CA ASP A 6 8.72 -10.12 0.51
C ASP A 6 8.01 -11.04 1.51
N ASP A 7 8.61 -11.28 2.68
CA ASP A 7 8.02 -12.06 3.77
C ASP A 7 7.37 -11.12 4.80
N PRO A 8 6.03 -11.18 4.99
CA PRO A 8 5.34 -10.37 5.99
C PRO A 8 5.81 -10.60 7.43
N ALA A 9 6.46 -11.73 7.73
CA ALA A 9 7.06 -11.97 9.05
C ALA A 9 8.17 -10.97 9.40
N ASN A 10 8.78 -10.33 8.38
CA ASN A 10 9.86 -9.36 8.55
C ASN A 10 9.36 -7.91 8.52
N TRP A 11 8.05 -7.68 8.39
CA TRP A 11 7.50 -6.33 8.31
C TRP A 11 7.39 -5.67 9.68
N THR A 12 7.65 -4.38 9.72
CA THR A 12 7.46 -3.56 10.92
C THR A 12 6.06 -2.96 10.91
N LEU A 13 5.26 -3.23 11.94
CA LEU A 13 3.99 -2.52 12.16
C LEU A 13 4.29 -1.06 12.56
N ALA A 14 4.02 -0.11 11.66
CA ALA A 14 4.33 1.30 11.86
C ALA A 14 3.22 2.03 12.64
N THR A 15 1.96 1.69 12.41
CA THR A 15 0.79 2.19 13.16
C THR A 15 -0.44 1.33 12.92
N GLY A 16 -1.45 1.46 13.79
CA GLY A 16 -2.67 0.67 13.79
C GLY A 16 -2.54 -0.63 14.59
N ASP A 17 -3.61 -1.43 14.57
CA ASP A 17 -3.62 -2.75 15.21
C ASP A 17 -3.00 -3.79 14.28
N ALA A 18 -2.35 -4.81 14.86
CA ALA A 18 -1.80 -5.90 14.09
C ALA A 18 -2.91 -6.65 13.33
N LEU A 19 -2.71 -6.89 12.04
CA LEU A 19 -3.62 -7.68 11.22
C LEU A 19 -3.63 -9.14 11.67
N SER A 20 -4.79 -9.78 11.56
CA SER A 20 -4.87 -11.24 11.66
C SER A 20 -4.10 -11.90 10.50
N GLU A 21 -3.75 -13.17 10.64
CA GLU A 21 -3.00 -13.91 9.61
C GLU A 21 -3.69 -13.91 8.24
N ALA A 22 -5.04 -13.97 8.22
CA ALA A 22 -5.82 -13.94 6.98
C ALA A 22 -5.72 -12.58 6.27
N GLU A 23 -5.80 -11.49 7.04
CA GLU A 23 -5.73 -10.14 6.51
C GLU A 23 -4.30 -9.77 6.10
N LEU A 24 -3.30 -10.26 6.84
CA LEU A 24 -1.90 -10.10 6.47
C LEU A 24 -1.60 -10.81 5.16
N ARG A 25 -2.22 -11.96 4.87
CA ARG A 25 -2.10 -12.63 3.56
C ARG A 25 -2.69 -11.81 2.42
N GLU A 26 -3.80 -11.11 2.62
CA GLU A 26 -4.36 -10.20 1.62
C GLU A 26 -3.40 -9.04 1.31
N LEU A 27 -2.83 -8.44 2.37
CA LEU A 27 -1.85 -7.37 2.22
C LEU A 27 -0.55 -7.85 1.57
N ALA A 28 -0.09 -9.05 1.92
CA ALA A 28 1.08 -9.70 1.31
C ALA A 28 0.85 -10.02 -0.17
N PHE A 29 -0.36 -10.43 -0.54
CA PHE A 29 -0.74 -10.59 -1.93
C PHE A 29 -0.64 -9.26 -2.68
N ALA A 30 -1.18 -8.17 -2.11
CA ALA A 30 -1.10 -6.85 -2.72
C ALA A 30 0.37 -6.42 -2.93
N TRP A 31 1.20 -6.61 -1.91
CA TRP A 31 2.64 -6.32 -1.95
C TRP A 31 3.36 -7.08 -3.06
N LYS A 32 3.20 -8.40 -3.09
CA LYS A 32 3.84 -9.26 -4.08
C LYS A 32 3.37 -8.95 -5.51
N ALA A 33 2.08 -8.68 -5.69
CA ALA A 33 1.51 -8.32 -6.98
C ALA A 33 2.04 -6.97 -7.50
N SER A 34 2.26 -6.00 -6.61
CA SER A 34 2.77 -4.67 -6.98
C SER A 34 4.12 -4.70 -7.72
N ARG A 35 4.96 -5.70 -7.46
CA ARG A 35 6.28 -5.88 -8.12
C ARG A 35 6.19 -6.04 -9.64
N ALA A 36 5.07 -6.54 -10.16
CA ALA A 36 4.88 -6.70 -11.60
C ALA A 36 4.34 -5.42 -12.28
N VAL A 37 3.99 -4.40 -11.50
CA VAL A 37 3.38 -3.17 -11.98
C VAL A 37 4.46 -2.13 -12.24
N LYS A 38 4.38 -1.44 -13.39
CA LYS A 38 5.32 -0.38 -13.73
C LYS A 38 5.24 0.77 -12.75
N SER A 39 6.39 1.29 -12.33
CA SER A 39 6.51 2.35 -11.34
C SER A 39 6.14 3.74 -11.89
N ASN A 40 5.62 4.66 -11.07
CA ASN A 40 5.16 4.45 -9.68
C ASN A 40 3.89 3.58 -9.67
N ALA A 41 3.83 2.64 -8.71
CA ALA A 41 2.74 1.68 -8.62
C ALA A 41 2.03 1.73 -7.27
N ILE A 42 0.70 1.72 -7.34
CA ILE A 42 -0.21 1.47 -6.21
C ILE A 42 -1.18 0.36 -6.62
N LEU A 43 -1.26 -0.70 -5.83
CA LEU A 43 -2.17 -1.82 -6.08
C LEU A 43 -3.09 -2.01 -4.89
N LEU A 44 -4.40 -2.07 -5.17
CA LEU A 44 -5.43 -2.45 -4.21
C LEU A 44 -5.83 -3.90 -4.48
N ALA A 45 -5.92 -4.69 -3.42
CA ALA A 45 -6.41 -6.06 -3.45
C ALA A 45 -7.52 -6.28 -2.43
N LYS A 46 -8.41 -7.22 -2.75
CA LYS A 46 -9.49 -7.68 -1.88
C LYS A 46 -9.90 -9.09 -2.32
N ASP A 47 -10.18 -9.96 -1.36
CA ASP A 47 -10.59 -11.35 -1.58
C ASP A 47 -9.60 -12.12 -2.49
N GLY A 48 -8.29 -11.91 -2.28
CA GLY A 48 -7.22 -12.57 -3.00
C GLY A 48 -7.02 -12.12 -4.46
N ALA A 49 -7.66 -11.02 -4.87
CA ALA A 49 -7.57 -10.49 -6.24
C ALA A 49 -7.25 -8.99 -6.26
N SER A 50 -6.53 -8.54 -7.30
CA SER A 50 -6.34 -7.11 -7.53
C SER A 50 -7.66 -6.47 -7.97
N VAL A 51 -8.11 -5.44 -7.24
CA VAL A 51 -9.36 -4.73 -7.56
C VAL A 51 -9.10 -3.38 -8.25
N GLY A 52 -7.94 -2.77 -8.02
CA GLY A 52 -7.53 -1.52 -8.65
C GLY A 52 -6.02 -1.41 -8.73
N VAL A 53 -5.50 -0.91 -9.85
CA VAL A 53 -4.06 -0.79 -10.08
C VAL A 53 -3.75 0.55 -10.73
N GLY A 54 -3.01 1.40 -10.02
CA GLY A 54 -2.39 2.60 -10.58
C GLY A 54 -0.96 2.26 -11.01
N MET A 55 -0.66 2.45 -12.29
CA MET A 55 0.56 1.95 -12.92
C MET A 55 1.22 3.00 -13.80
N GLY A 56 2.55 3.00 -13.83
CA GLY A 56 3.37 3.76 -14.77
C GLY A 56 3.26 5.28 -14.63
N GLN A 57 2.88 5.77 -13.45
CA GLN A 57 2.68 7.20 -13.25
C GLN A 57 3.98 7.89 -12.83
N VAL A 58 4.14 9.14 -13.29
CA VAL A 58 5.30 9.97 -12.96
C VAL A 58 5.33 10.40 -11.49
N ASN A 59 4.19 10.36 -10.80
CA ASN A 59 4.08 10.64 -9.38
C ASN A 59 3.19 9.61 -8.66
N ARG A 60 3.38 9.48 -7.33
CA ARG A 60 2.70 8.46 -6.53
C ARG A 60 1.25 8.82 -6.21
N VAL A 61 0.95 10.10 -6.04
CA VAL A 61 -0.41 10.58 -5.75
C VAL A 61 -1.38 10.24 -6.89
N ASP A 62 -0.97 10.38 -8.15
CA ASP A 62 -1.80 9.99 -9.29
C ASP A 62 -1.90 8.47 -9.46
N SER A 63 -0.88 7.72 -9.03
CA SER A 63 -0.99 6.25 -8.93
C SER A 63 -2.09 5.86 -7.94
N ALA A 64 -2.16 6.53 -6.78
CA ALA A 64 -3.19 6.25 -5.78
C ALA A 64 -4.59 6.60 -6.31
N LYS A 65 -4.76 7.78 -6.94
CA LYS A 65 -6.03 8.18 -7.57
C LYS A 65 -6.50 7.15 -8.60
N LEU A 66 -5.62 6.77 -9.53
CA LEU A 66 -5.93 5.83 -10.59
C LEU A 66 -6.28 4.43 -10.05
N ALA A 67 -5.60 3.98 -8.99
CA ALA A 67 -5.88 2.70 -8.37
C ALA A 67 -7.27 2.69 -7.70
N VAL A 68 -7.62 3.76 -6.97
CA VAL A 68 -8.94 3.95 -6.36
C VAL A 68 -10.04 4.06 -7.42
N GLU A 69 -9.83 4.85 -8.45
CA GLU A 69 -10.79 5.02 -9.56
C GLU A 69 -11.11 3.68 -10.24
N ARG A 70 -10.07 2.87 -10.53
CA ARG A 70 -10.23 1.55 -11.16
C ARG A 70 -10.89 0.52 -10.26
N ALA A 71 -10.66 0.60 -8.94
CA ALA A 71 -11.37 -0.23 -7.97
C ALA A 71 -12.84 0.18 -7.87
N GLY A 72 -13.15 1.47 -7.96
CA GLY A 72 -14.46 1.99 -7.61
C GLY A 72 -14.75 1.86 -6.11
N GLU A 73 -15.77 2.58 -5.65
CA GLU A 73 -16.04 2.74 -4.21
C GLU A 73 -16.24 1.42 -3.48
N GLU A 74 -17.05 0.51 -4.04
CA GLU A 74 -17.42 -0.76 -3.40
C GLU A 74 -16.21 -1.68 -3.17
N ARG A 75 -15.33 -1.80 -4.18
CA ARG A 75 -14.18 -2.70 -4.12
C ARG A 75 -13.00 -2.08 -3.40
N ALA A 76 -12.86 -0.75 -3.43
CA ALA A 76 -11.82 -0.04 -2.66
C ALA A 76 -12.08 -0.09 -1.15
N ARG A 77 -13.36 0.00 -0.72
CA ARG A 77 -13.72 -0.07 0.69
C ARG A 77 -13.37 -1.42 1.30
N GLY A 78 -12.54 -1.40 2.34
CA GLY A 78 -12.01 -2.57 3.02
C GLY A 78 -10.88 -3.28 2.28
N ALA A 79 -10.38 -2.73 1.16
CA ALA A 79 -9.27 -3.31 0.43
C ALA A 79 -7.94 -3.12 1.16
N TYR A 80 -6.93 -3.87 0.72
CA TYR A 80 -5.54 -3.81 1.17
C TYR A 80 -4.70 -3.18 0.07
N ALA A 81 -3.89 -2.18 0.39
CA ALA A 81 -3.08 -1.48 -0.60
C ALA A 81 -1.59 -1.74 -0.43
N ALA A 82 -0.88 -1.81 -1.56
CA ALA A 82 0.58 -1.86 -1.60
C ALA A 82 1.13 -0.74 -2.46
N SER A 83 2.22 -0.15 -1.99
CA SER A 83 2.96 0.90 -2.68
C SER A 83 4.39 0.44 -2.96
N ASP A 84 4.77 0.30 -4.24
CA ASP A 84 6.07 -0.26 -4.65
C ASP A 84 7.30 0.45 -4.06
N ALA A 85 7.12 1.72 -3.69
CA ALA A 85 8.09 2.58 -3.04
C ALA A 85 7.39 3.44 -1.96
N PHE A 86 8.17 4.14 -1.14
CA PHE A 86 7.61 4.92 -0.04
C PHE A 86 6.71 6.06 -0.51
N PHE A 87 5.82 6.51 0.38
CA PHE A 87 5.04 7.74 0.19
C PHE A 87 5.93 8.96 0.49
N PRO A 88 6.20 9.84 -0.50
CA PRO A 88 7.04 11.02 -0.26
C PRO A 88 6.32 12.09 0.57
N PHE A 89 4.99 12.08 0.55
CA PHE A 89 4.07 12.96 1.26
C PHE A 89 2.80 12.18 1.65
N PRO A 90 2.00 12.67 2.61
CA PRO A 90 0.76 12.00 3.05
C PRO A 90 -0.33 11.92 1.99
N ASP A 91 -0.34 12.83 1.01
CA ASP A 91 -1.39 12.98 -0.01
C ASP A 91 -1.74 11.67 -0.75
N GLY A 92 -0.73 10.90 -1.14
CA GLY A 92 -0.92 9.60 -1.79
C GLY A 92 -1.60 8.57 -0.88
N LEU A 93 -1.29 8.58 0.41
CA LEU A 93 -1.93 7.72 1.40
C LEU A 93 -3.36 8.21 1.70
N GLU A 94 -3.57 9.51 1.82
CA GLU A 94 -4.86 10.11 2.15
C GLU A 94 -5.94 9.76 1.11
N ILE A 95 -5.56 9.62 -0.16
CA ILE A 95 -6.45 9.13 -1.22
C ILE A 95 -6.93 7.70 -0.92
N LEU A 96 -6.02 6.82 -0.49
CA LEU A 96 -6.34 5.43 -0.18
C LEU A 96 -7.23 5.35 1.06
N THR A 97 -6.89 6.10 2.10
CA THR A 97 -7.66 6.10 3.35
C THR A 97 -9.06 6.68 3.13
N ALA A 98 -9.20 7.73 2.32
CA ALA A 98 -10.50 8.31 1.96
C ALA A 98 -11.37 7.34 1.15
N ALA A 99 -10.77 6.44 0.38
CA ALA A 99 -11.47 5.37 -0.32
C ALA A 99 -11.86 4.18 0.59
N GLY A 100 -11.51 4.23 1.88
CA GLY A 100 -11.82 3.19 2.86
C GLY A 100 -10.88 1.99 2.81
N VAL A 101 -9.65 2.14 2.32
CA VAL A 101 -8.61 1.10 2.41
C VAL A 101 -8.34 0.78 3.88
N LYS A 102 -8.26 -0.52 4.20
CA LYS A 102 -8.12 -1.03 5.56
C LYS A 102 -6.68 -1.02 6.07
N ALA A 103 -5.74 -1.41 5.21
CA ALA A 103 -4.32 -1.46 5.55
C ALA A 103 -3.43 -1.20 4.34
N VAL A 104 -2.21 -0.72 4.60
CA VAL A 104 -1.23 -0.35 3.57
C VAL A 104 0.15 -0.93 3.88
N ALA A 105 0.81 -1.50 2.87
CA ALA A 105 2.20 -1.91 2.92
C ALA A 105 3.05 -1.00 2.01
N GLN A 106 4.14 -0.47 2.56
CA GLN A 106 5.10 0.34 1.81
C GLN A 106 6.51 0.13 2.40
N PRO A 107 7.60 0.53 1.71
CA PRO A 107 8.94 0.24 2.21
C PRO A 107 9.36 1.04 3.43
N GLY A 108 8.83 2.27 3.59
CA GLY A 108 9.42 3.28 4.48
C GLY A 108 10.76 3.81 3.94
N GLY A 109 11.46 4.57 4.76
CA GLY A 109 12.75 5.20 4.44
C GLY A 109 12.63 6.64 3.91
N SER A 110 11.46 7.26 4.00
CA SER A 110 11.31 8.70 3.70
C SER A 110 11.74 9.54 4.89
N VAL A 111 12.38 10.68 4.64
CA VAL A 111 12.60 11.71 5.68
C VAL A 111 11.28 12.27 6.25
N ARG A 112 10.14 11.93 5.61
CA ARG A 112 8.79 12.34 6.00
C ARG A 112 7.91 11.18 6.47
N ASP A 113 8.48 10.01 6.79
CA ASP A 113 7.69 8.85 7.21
C ASP A 113 6.78 9.16 8.41
N GLU A 114 7.25 9.96 9.36
CA GLU A 114 6.44 10.39 10.52
C GLU A 114 5.13 11.08 10.09
N LEU A 115 5.15 11.92 9.06
CA LEU A 115 3.95 12.61 8.57
C LEU A 115 2.96 11.62 7.93
N VAL A 116 3.48 10.61 7.24
CA VAL A 116 2.68 9.56 6.59
C VAL A 116 2.07 8.63 7.65
N ILE A 117 2.84 8.28 8.69
CA ILE A 117 2.38 7.49 9.84
C ILE A 117 1.25 8.22 10.58
N GLU A 118 1.43 9.51 10.88
CA GLU A 118 0.39 10.30 11.56
C GLU A 118 -0.89 10.40 10.72
N ALA A 119 -0.79 10.51 9.38
CA ALA A 119 -1.95 10.48 8.50
C ALA A 119 -2.67 9.12 8.53
N ALA A 120 -1.94 8.00 8.51
CA ALA A 120 -2.54 6.66 8.66
C ALA A 120 -3.22 6.50 10.02
N LYS A 121 -2.55 6.94 11.09
CA LYS A 121 -3.07 6.89 12.46
C LYS A 121 -4.37 7.70 12.60
N LYS A 122 -4.40 8.92 12.07
CA LYS A 122 -5.59 9.78 12.05
C LYS A 122 -6.76 9.15 11.30
N ALA A 123 -6.47 8.40 10.25
CA ALA A 123 -7.47 7.68 9.46
C ALA A 123 -7.87 6.32 10.05
N GLY A 124 -7.21 5.84 11.11
CA GLY A 124 -7.45 4.50 11.67
C GLY A 124 -7.01 3.36 10.74
N VAL A 125 -6.04 3.61 9.85
CA VAL A 125 -5.54 2.63 8.88
C VAL A 125 -4.27 1.97 9.40
N THR A 126 -4.19 0.65 9.25
CA THR A 126 -2.99 -0.11 9.63
C THR A 126 -1.90 0.06 8.58
N MET A 127 -0.66 0.30 9.01
CA MET A 127 0.48 0.47 8.10
C MET A 127 1.64 -0.44 8.46
N TYR A 128 2.19 -1.11 7.46
CA TYR A 128 3.40 -1.92 7.56
C TYR A 128 4.54 -1.34 6.72
N PHE A 129 5.75 -1.36 7.28
CA PHE A 129 6.99 -1.11 6.58
C PHE A 129 7.68 -2.41 6.19
N THR A 130 7.96 -2.56 4.89
CA THR A 130 8.60 -3.76 4.34
C THR A 130 10.13 -3.66 4.28
N GLY A 131 10.69 -2.45 4.37
CA GLY A 131 12.14 -2.20 4.26
C GLY A 131 12.73 -2.44 2.86
N THR A 132 11.92 -2.85 1.88
CA THR A 132 12.37 -3.21 0.52
C THR A 132 11.55 -2.48 -0.53
N ARG A 133 12.19 -1.90 -1.56
CA ARG A 133 11.48 -1.27 -2.70
C ARG A 133 11.40 -2.25 -3.89
N HIS A 134 10.28 -2.21 -4.61
CA HIS A 134 10.02 -3.04 -5.81
C HIS A 134 9.85 -2.19 -7.07
N PHE A 135 10.79 -1.29 -7.36
CA PHE A 135 10.72 -0.52 -8.60
C PHE A 135 10.85 -1.41 -9.84
N PHE A 136 9.98 -1.18 -10.82
CA PHE A 136 9.98 -1.88 -12.10
C PHE A 136 9.62 -0.90 -13.22
N HIS A 137 10.51 -0.76 -14.21
CA HIS A 137 10.36 0.15 -15.36
C HIS A 137 10.28 -0.65 -16.65
#